data_AF-A0A914KAT1-F1
#
_entry.id   AF-A0A914KAT1-F1
#
_cell.length_a   1.000
_cell.length_b   1.000
_cell.length_c   1.000
_cell.angle_alpha   90.00
_cell.angle_beta   90.00
_cell.angle_gamma   90.00
#
_symmetry.space_group_name_H-M   'P 1'
#
loop_
_entity.id
_entity.type
_entity.pdbx_description
1 polymer ?
#
loop_
_entity_poly.entity_id
_entity_poly.type
_entity_poly.pdbx_seq_one_letter_code
_entity_poly.pdbx_strand_id
1 'polypeptide(L)'
;MILRSCIFLAFALIVVDGQQLQLSPASPINSLDPCKYFENVTDVQQLSHHEFVAFEQCVYYFLANRAQKSSAKFGSVHPIATLPPTFAEGAPPTIKVKVGQITLQHFQLNEFLKDLNIVGYMQLEWSDKRLSWDSNQWKLERLQIHSANHIWIPVLSSQAYETSLRNDDAMEVRKLEATNKGNVSALVSFSLKTFCDDTDFRHFPDDVYKCCYQLEPHFNQELVEFSVDGLPVFTDPKYFRDY
;
A
#
# COMPACT_ATOMS: atom_id res chain seq x y z
N MET A 1 8.84 5.66 -14.61
CA MET A 1 8.46 7.08 -14.39
C MET A 1 8.78 7.41 -12.95
N ILE A 2 9.57 8.45 -12.71
CA ILE A 2 10.16 8.77 -11.40
C ILE A 2 9.28 9.77 -10.66
N LEU A 3 8.89 9.49 -9.42
CA LEU A 3 8.25 10.48 -8.56
C LEU A 3 9.29 11.14 -7.64
N ARG A 4 9.39 12.47 -7.63
CA ARG A 4 10.25 13.24 -6.72
C ARG A 4 9.40 14.19 -5.87
N SER A 5 9.64 14.19 -4.56
CA SER A 5 9.01 15.13 -3.61
C SER A 5 10.05 15.63 -2.60
N CYS A 6 9.94 16.89 -2.18
CA CYS A 6 10.92 17.55 -1.29
C CYS A 6 10.21 18.15 -0.07
N ILE A 7 10.83 18.07 1.12
CA ILE A 7 10.27 18.50 2.41
C ILE A 7 11.19 19.56 3.05
N PHE A 8 10.60 20.57 3.73
CA PHE A 8 11.28 21.61 4.52
C PHE A 8 10.87 21.49 6.01
N LEU A 9 11.81 21.36 6.97
CA LEU A 9 11.50 21.07 8.39
C LEU A 9 12.44 21.77 9.41
N ALA A 10 11.92 22.08 10.62
CA ALA A 10 12.60 22.63 11.81
C ALA A 10 12.29 21.76 13.08
N PHE A 11 13.19 21.71 14.09
CA PHE A 11 13.39 20.54 14.99
C PHE A 11 13.02 20.66 16.50
N ALA A 12 12.67 19.51 17.13
CA ALA A 12 13.16 18.99 18.43
C ALA A 12 12.82 17.47 18.67
N LEU A 13 13.66 16.75 19.44
CA LEU A 13 13.88 15.26 19.46
C LEU A 13 13.22 14.48 20.63
N ILE A 14 13.00 13.14 20.49
CA ILE A 14 13.34 12.00 21.41
C ILE A 14 12.74 10.64 20.92
N VAL A 15 13.36 9.50 21.32
CA VAL A 15 13.46 8.12 20.76
C VAL A 15 12.58 7.05 21.47
N VAL A 16 12.37 5.86 20.86
CA VAL A 16 12.31 4.43 21.39
C VAL A 16 11.19 3.62 20.65
N ASP A 17 11.43 2.60 19.81
CA ASP A 17 11.89 1.18 19.90
C ASP A 17 10.73 0.15 19.77
N GLY A 18 10.93 -0.93 19.00
CA GLY A 18 9.87 -1.76 18.40
C GLY A 18 9.99 -3.28 18.60
N GLN A 19 9.01 -4.04 18.08
CA GLN A 19 9.06 -5.51 17.94
C GLN A 19 8.01 -6.08 16.96
N GLN A 20 8.40 -7.11 16.18
CA GLN A 20 7.66 -7.83 15.12
C GLN A 20 7.17 -9.23 15.56
N LEU A 21 6.18 -9.81 14.84
CA LEU A 21 5.79 -11.23 14.94
C LEU A 21 5.29 -11.82 13.59
N GLN A 22 5.65 -13.09 13.35
CA GLN A 22 5.54 -13.91 12.13
C GLN A 22 4.18 -14.64 11.97
N LEU A 23 3.81 -14.99 10.72
CA LEU A 23 2.65 -15.83 10.35
C LEU A 23 3.06 -17.23 9.83
N SER A 24 2.18 -18.23 10.06
CA SER A 24 2.24 -19.60 9.50
C SER A 24 0.97 -19.93 8.69
N PRO A 25 1.02 -20.87 7.71
CA PRO A 25 -0.10 -21.15 6.80
C PRO A 25 -0.94 -22.36 7.24
N ALA A 26 -2.23 -22.38 6.88
CA ALA A 26 -3.15 -23.50 7.14
C ALA A 26 -3.65 -24.17 5.84
N SER A 27 -3.82 -25.49 5.94
CA SER A 27 -4.14 -26.52 4.93
C SER A 27 -5.63 -26.68 4.56
N PRO A 28 -5.99 -27.42 3.50
CA PRO A 28 -7.35 -27.49 2.95
C PRO A 28 -8.18 -28.65 3.51
N ILE A 29 -9.47 -28.42 3.81
CA ILE A 29 -10.43 -29.48 4.16
C ILE A 29 -11.76 -29.25 3.40
N ASN A 30 -12.19 -30.28 2.68
CA ASN A 30 -13.56 -30.42 2.14
C ASN A 30 -14.58 -30.56 3.29
N SER A 31 -15.36 -29.54 3.60
CA SER A 31 -16.69 -29.69 4.23
C SER A 31 -17.44 -28.35 4.24
N LEU A 32 -18.66 -28.33 3.70
CA LEU A 32 -19.59 -27.18 3.64
C LEU A 32 -18.96 -25.89 3.12
N ASP A 33 -19.28 -25.50 1.87
CA ASP A 33 -18.92 -24.18 1.36
C ASP A 33 -19.49 -23.12 2.33
N PRO A 34 -18.64 -22.49 3.18
CA PRO A 34 -19.12 -21.60 4.22
C PRO A 34 -19.77 -20.35 3.61
N CYS A 35 -19.55 -20.12 2.32
CA CYS A 35 -20.11 -19.02 1.56
C CYS A 35 -21.57 -19.24 1.16
N LYS A 36 -22.05 -20.49 1.14
CA LYS A 36 -23.48 -20.79 0.87
C LYS A 36 -24.40 -20.22 1.93
N TYR A 37 -23.93 -20.13 3.18
CA TYR A 37 -24.70 -19.52 4.27
C TYR A 37 -25.02 -18.05 3.97
N PHE A 38 -24.12 -17.37 3.26
CA PHE A 38 -24.21 -15.95 3.00
C PHE A 38 -24.98 -15.59 1.70
N GLU A 39 -25.38 -16.58 0.90
CA GLU A 39 -26.18 -16.34 -0.33
C GLU A 39 -27.56 -15.73 -0.04
N ASN A 40 -28.08 -15.94 1.17
CA ASN A 40 -29.41 -15.47 1.59
C ASN A 40 -29.39 -14.22 2.46
N VAL A 41 -28.23 -13.59 2.69
CA VAL A 41 -28.13 -12.38 3.53
C VAL A 41 -28.66 -11.17 2.74
N THR A 42 -29.75 -10.60 3.23
CA THR A 42 -30.40 -9.42 2.63
C THR A 42 -29.84 -8.11 3.15
N ASP A 43 -29.38 -8.07 4.40
CA ASP A 43 -28.79 -6.91 5.07
C ASP A 43 -27.49 -7.30 5.77
N VAL A 44 -26.38 -6.81 5.23
CA VAL A 44 -25.03 -7.08 5.71
C VAL A 44 -24.73 -6.29 7.00
N GLN A 45 -25.47 -5.21 7.29
CA GLN A 45 -25.26 -4.37 8.47
C GLN A 45 -25.69 -5.05 9.78
N GLN A 46 -26.53 -6.08 9.69
CA GLN A 46 -27.03 -6.84 10.84
C GLN A 46 -26.08 -7.98 11.25
N LEU A 47 -25.07 -8.28 10.43
CA LEU A 47 -24.08 -9.30 10.76
C LEU A 47 -23.23 -8.83 11.94
N SER A 48 -22.97 -9.74 12.87
CA SER A 48 -21.96 -9.47 13.89
C SER A 48 -20.56 -9.39 13.26
N HIS A 49 -19.60 -8.81 13.98
CA HIS A 49 -18.25 -8.57 13.44
C HIS A 49 -17.58 -9.85 12.89
N HIS A 50 -17.69 -10.98 13.59
CA HIS A 50 -17.07 -12.23 13.15
C HIS A 50 -17.73 -12.82 11.89
N GLU A 51 -19.07 -12.69 11.79
CA GLU A 51 -19.82 -13.12 10.61
C GLU A 51 -19.49 -12.23 9.41
N PHE A 52 -19.33 -10.92 9.63
CA PHE A 52 -18.94 -9.99 8.57
C PHE A 52 -17.53 -10.28 8.04
N VAL A 53 -16.56 -10.58 8.91
CA VAL A 53 -15.20 -10.97 8.46
C VAL A 53 -15.24 -12.27 7.64
N ALA A 54 -16.03 -13.26 8.08
CA ALA A 54 -16.23 -14.50 7.31
C ALA A 54 -16.92 -14.24 5.96
N PHE A 55 -17.89 -13.33 5.94
CA PHE A 55 -18.57 -12.87 4.73
C PHE A 55 -17.60 -12.22 3.73
N GLU A 56 -16.74 -11.30 4.18
CA GLU A 56 -15.71 -10.67 3.36
C GLU A 56 -14.75 -11.70 2.76
N GLN A 57 -14.31 -12.67 3.57
CA GLN A 57 -13.45 -13.74 3.11
C GLN A 57 -14.13 -14.58 2.00
N CYS A 58 -15.43 -14.79 2.11
CA CYS A 58 -16.23 -15.46 1.07
C CYS A 58 -16.32 -14.68 -0.24
N VAL A 59 -16.58 -13.36 -0.16
CA VAL A 59 -16.56 -12.48 -1.35
C VAL A 59 -15.18 -12.56 -2.03
N TYR A 60 -14.10 -12.49 -1.25
CA TYR A 60 -12.74 -12.60 -1.78
C TYR A 60 -12.49 -13.94 -2.49
N TYR A 61 -12.84 -15.08 -1.89
CA TYR A 61 -12.61 -16.38 -2.53
C TYR A 61 -13.48 -16.58 -3.78
N PHE A 62 -14.70 -16.04 -3.80
CA PHE A 62 -15.51 -16.00 -5.02
C PHE A 62 -14.78 -15.27 -6.15
N LEU A 63 -14.19 -14.11 -5.85
CA LEU A 63 -13.40 -13.32 -6.80
C LEU A 63 -12.14 -14.06 -7.25
N ALA A 64 -11.40 -14.66 -6.32
CA ALA A 64 -10.20 -15.45 -6.59
C ALA A 64 -10.50 -16.62 -7.53
N ASN A 65 -11.57 -17.37 -7.26
CA ASN A 65 -12.02 -18.48 -8.09
C ASN A 65 -12.41 -18.02 -9.50
N ARG A 66 -13.10 -16.88 -9.61
CA ARG A 66 -13.47 -16.30 -10.91
C ARG A 66 -12.23 -15.87 -11.71
N ALA A 67 -11.27 -15.22 -11.05
CA ALA A 67 -10.01 -14.81 -11.67
C ALA A 67 -9.15 -16.00 -12.09
N GLN A 68 -9.14 -17.08 -11.31
CA GLN A 68 -8.45 -18.32 -11.67
C GLN A 68 -9.04 -18.96 -12.93
N LYS A 69 -10.37 -18.99 -13.05
CA LYS A 69 -11.06 -19.50 -14.25
C LYS A 69 -10.72 -18.67 -15.49
N SER A 70 -10.73 -17.34 -15.39
CA SER A 70 -10.39 -16.46 -16.53
C SER A 70 -8.89 -16.49 -16.88
N SER A 71 -8.02 -16.73 -15.90
CA SER A 71 -6.57 -16.77 -16.06
C SER A 71 -6.00 -18.18 -16.24
N ALA A 72 -6.85 -19.19 -16.48
CA ALA A 72 -6.43 -20.58 -16.61
C ALA A 72 -5.35 -20.79 -17.70
N LYS A 73 -5.34 -19.92 -18.73
CA LYS A 73 -4.33 -19.91 -19.80
C LYS A 73 -2.90 -19.61 -19.32
N PHE A 74 -2.75 -18.92 -18.19
CA PHE A 74 -1.46 -18.53 -17.63
C PHE A 74 -0.92 -19.52 -16.60
N GLY A 75 -1.66 -20.59 -16.26
CA GLY A 75 -1.22 -21.62 -15.32
C GLY A 75 -1.06 -21.15 -13.86
N SER A 76 -1.45 -19.92 -13.52
CA SER A 76 -1.35 -19.39 -12.16
C SER A 76 -2.53 -19.83 -11.29
N VAL A 77 -2.23 -20.39 -10.12
CA VAL A 77 -3.22 -20.82 -9.11
C VAL A 77 -3.82 -19.62 -8.37
N HIS A 78 -3.06 -18.53 -8.22
CA HIS A 78 -3.48 -17.31 -7.52
C HIS A 78 -3.21 -16.07 -8.38
N PRO A 79 -3.95 -15.88 -9.48
CA PRO A 79 -3.65 -14.81 -10.45
C PRO A 79 -3.81 -13.42 -9.85
N ILE A 80 -4.76 -13.22 -8.92
CA ILE A 80 -4.98 -11.93 -8.27
C ILE A 80 -3.74 -11.49 -7.49
N ALA A 81 -3.06 -12.41 -6.80
CA ALA A 81 -1.86 -12.12 -6.01
C ALA A 81 -0.58 -12.04 -6.84
N THR A 82 -0.45 -12.91 -7.84
CA THR A 82 0.82 -13.13 -8.55
C THR A 82 0.98 -12.29 -9.81
N LEU A 83 -0.11 -12.02 -10.52
CA LEU A 83 -0.07 -11.32 -11.82
C LEU A 83 -0.50 -9.87 -11.63
N PRO A 84 0.21 -8.91 -12.25
CA PRO A 84 -0.26 -7.54 -12.33
C PRO A 84 -1.65 -7.46 -12.96
N PRO A 85 -2.49 -6.47 -12.59
CA PRO A 85 -3.83 -6.32 -13.16
C PRO A 85 -3.85 -6.12 -14.68
N THR A 86 -2.74 -5.71 -15.28
CA THR A 86 -2.56 -5.58 -16.74
C THR A 86 -2.70 -6.90 -17.49
N PHE A 87 -2.50 -8.04 -16.82
CA PHE A 87 -2.68 -9.37 -17.41
C PHE A 87 -4.14 -9.86 -17.37
N ALA A 88 -5.05 -9.07 -16.78
CA ALA A 88 -6.48 -9.38 -16.83
C ALA A 88 -7.06 -9.12 -18.21
N GLU A 89 -8.08 -9.88 -18.59
CA GLU A 89 -8.77 -9.71 -19.87
C GLU A 89 -9.39 -8.31 -20.00
N GLY A 90 -9.07 -7.61 -21.09
CA GLY A 90 -9.56 -6.24 -21.32
C GLY A 90 -8.97 -5.19 -20.36
N ALA A 91 -7.81 -5.47 -19.75
CA ALA A 91 -7.03 -4.51 -18.98
C ALA A 91 -6.12 -3.64 -19.89
N PRO A 92 -5.81 -2.41 -19.47
CA PRO A 92 -4.82 -1.58 -20.16
C PRO A 92 -3.41 -2.18 -20.05
N PRO A 93 -2.49 -1.85 -20.98
CA PRO A 93 -1.11 -2.34 -20.96
C PRO A 93 -0.30 -1.82 -19.78
N THR A 94 -0.66 -0.64 -19.26
CA THR A 94 -0.06 -0.02 -18.07
C THR A 94 -1.08 0.11 -16.96
N ILE A 95 -0.61 -0.01 -15.71
CA ILE A 95 -1.37 0.23 -14.50
C ILE A 95 -1.01 1.60 -13.94
N LYS A 96 -2.03 2.43 -13.74
CA LYS A 96 -1.88 3.72 -13.07
C LYS A 96 -1.98 3.51 -11.56
N VAL A 97 -0.91 3.81 -10.86
CA VAL A 97 -0.84 3.80 -9.40
C VAL A 97 -0.82 5.25 -8.94
N LYS A 98 -1.88 5.68 -8.29
CA LYS A 98 -1.97 7.02 -7.71
C LYS A 98 -1.38 6.99 -6.31
N VAL A 99 -0.38 7.83 -6.07
CA VAL A 99 0.11 8.15 -4.73
C VAL A 99 -0.74 9.31 -4.22
N GLY A 100 -1.52 9.03 -3.18
CA GLY A 100 -2.37 10.00 -2.51
C GLY A 100 -1.63 10.70 -1.37
N GLN A 101 -2.38 11.03 -0.32
CA GLN A 101 -1.87 11.72 0.86
C GLN A 101 -0.66 11.01 1.47
N ILE A 102 0.41 11.79 1.71
CA ILE A 102 1.60 11.40 2.46
C ILE A 102 1.58 12.14 3.79
N THR A 103 1.72 11.40 4.88
CA THR A 103 1.71 11.94 6.25
C THR A 103 2.96 11.48 6.99
N LEU A 104 3.81 12.42 7.38
CA LEU A 104 5.00 12.17 8.19
C LEU A 104 4.61 12.01 9.65
N GLN A 105 5.20 11.03 10.32
CA GLN A 105 5.11 10.83 11.76
C GLN A 105 6.35 11.32 12.47
N HIS A 106 7.52 11.06 11.91
CA HIS A 106 8.79 11.45 12.50
C HIS A 106 9.83 11.65 11.40
N PHE A 107 10.83 12.46 11.69
CA PHE A 107 12.00 12.62 10.86
C PHE A 107 13.23 12.86 11.72
N GLN A 108 14.38 12.40 11.23
CA GLN A 108 15.67 12.59 11.87
C GLN A 108 16.66 13.06 10.82
N LEU A 109 17.20 14.27 10.99
CA LEU A 109 18.28 14.80 10.17
C LEU A 109 19.59 14.65 10.92
N ASN A 110 20.60 14.13 10.23
CA ASN A 110 21.98 14.24 10.63
C ASN A 110 22.65 15.30 9.76
N GLU A 111 22.83 16.50 10.29
CA GLU A 111 23.47 17.60 9.56
C GLU A 111 24.92 17.28 9.15
N PHE A 112 25.64 16.49 9.97
CA PHE A 112 27.02 16.10 9.69
C PHE A 112 27.11 15.12 8.52
N LEU A 113 26.24 14.11 8.49
CA LEU A 113 26.17 13.12 7.41
C LEU A 113 25.29 13.55 6.24
N LYS A 114 24.55 14.66 6.39
CA LYS A 114 23.56 15.18 5.44
C LYS A 114 22.49 14.15 5.07
N ASP A 115 22.17 13.27 6.02
CA ASP A 115 21.14 12.25 5.83
C ASP A 115 19.86 12.62 6.59
N LEU A 116 18.73 12.31 5.97
CA LEU A 116 17.40 12.52 6.51
C LEU A 116 16.68 11.19 6.49
N ASN A 117 16.32 10.69 7.67
CA ASN A 117 15.40 9.57 7.82
C ASN A 117 13.99 10.11 8.01
N ILE A 118 13.02 9.63 7.22
CA ILE A 118 11.61 9.99 7.32
C ILE A 118 10.77 8.74 7.58
N VAL A 119 9.85 8.85 8.53
CA VAL A 119 8.89 7.79 8.88
C VAL A 119 7.49 8.35 8.72
N GLY A 120 6.61 7.60 8.07
CA GLY A 120 5.25 8.05 7.82
C GLY A 120 4.35 7.01 7.19
N TYR A 121 3.19 7.48 6.73
CA TYR A 121 2.27 6.69 5.92
C TYR A 121 1.96 7.39 4.61
N MET A 122 1.71 6.62 3.56
CA MET A 122 1.20 7.09 2.29
C MET A 122 0.02 6.25 1.84
N GLN A 123 -0.90 6.88 1.10
CA GLN A 123 -2.00 6.18 0.46
C GLN A 123 -1.64 5.83 -0.98
N LEU A 124 -1.89 4.59 -1.39
CA LEU A 124 -1.76 4.15 -2.78
C LEU A 124 -3.13 3.73 -3.29
N GLU A 125 -3.46 4.10 -4.52
CA GLU A 125 -4.70 3.71 -5.17
C GLU A 125 -4.41 3.17 -6.57
N TRP A 126 -5.02 2.04 -6.93
CA TRP A 126 -4.96 1.48 -8.29
C TRP A 126 -6.26 0.78 -8.66
N SER A 127 -6.41 0.39 -9.92
CA SER A 127 -7.58 -0.33 -10.40
C SER A 127 -7.21 -1.77 -10.76
N ASP A 128 -7.94 -2.73 -10.22
CA ASP A 128 -7.89 -4.15 -10.55
C ASP A 128 -9.30 -4.70 -10.80
N LYS A 129 -9.65 -4.87 -12.08
CA LYS A 129 -10.98 -5.38 -12.49
C LYS A 129 -11.28 -6.78 -11.96
N ARG A 130 -10.25 -7.59 -11.62
CA ARG A 130 -10.47 -8.95 -11.08
C ARG A 130 -11.15 -8.89 -9.71
N LEU A 131 -10.93 -7.80 -8.98
CA LEU A 131 -11.53 -7.48 -7.68
C LEU A 131 -12.86 -6.72 -7.81
N SER A 132 -13.50 -6.66 -8.98
CA SER A 132 -14.83 -6.06 -9.13
C SER A 132 -15.95 -7.07 -8.83
N TRP A 133 -17.03 -6.67 -8.16
CA TRP A 133 -18.19 -7.52 -7.94
C TRP A 133 -19.49 -6.73 -8.10
N ASP A 134 -20.59 -7.46 -8.27
CA ASP A 134 -21.92 -6.85 -8.27
C ASP A 134 -22.37 -6.58 -6.83
N SER A 135 -22.56 -5.29 -6.50
CA SER A 135 -23.09 -4.88 -5.20
C SER A 135 -24.53 -5.36 -5.01
N ASN A 136 -25.30 -5.62 -6.07
CA ASN A 136 -26.64 -6.19 -5.91
C ASN A 136 -26.61 -7.64 -5.45
N GLN A 137 -25.58 -8.40 -5.83
CA GLN A 137 -25.40 -9.78 -5.41
C GLN A 137 -24.91 -9.87 -3.97
N TRP A 138 -23.90 -9.07 -3.60
CA TRP A 138 -23.23 -9.17 -2.30
C TRP A 138 -23.63 -8.10 -1.30
N LYS A 139 -24.48 -7.14 -1.67
CA LYS A 139 -24.95 -6.02 -0.83
C LYS A 139 -23.82 -5.27 -0.12
N LEU A 140 -22.64 -5.25 -0.75
CA LEU A 140 -21.39 -4.74 -0.20
C LEU A 140 -20.74 -3.80 -1.21
N GLU A 141 -20.37 -2.60 -0.78
CA GLU A 141 -19.68 -1.63 -1.62
C GLU A 141 -18.16 -1.69 -1.49
N ARG A 142 -17.67 -2.11 -0.32
CA ARG A 142 -16.25 -2.12 0.04
C ARG A 142 -15.90 -3.43 0.72
N LEU A 143 -14.75 -3.98 0.35
CA LEU A 143 -14.20 -5.23 0.85
C LEU A 143 -12.85 -4.94 1.49
N GLN A 144 -12.71 -5.24 2.78
CA GLN A 144 -11.41 -5.23 3.44
C GLN A 144 -10.64 -6.50 3.09
N ILE A 145 -9.38 -6.33 2.69
CA ILE A 145 -8.49 -7.43 2.33
C ILE A 145 -7.55 -7.67 3.50
N HIS A 146 -7.71 -8.80 4.17
CA HIS A 146 -7.05 -9.12 5.44
C HIS A 146 -5.58 -9.51 5.31
N SER A 147 -5.05 -9.69 4.09
CA SER A 147 -3.65 -10.05 3.87
C SER A 147 -3.11 -9.44 2.59
N ALA A 148 -1.90 -8.86 2.66
CA ALA A 148 -1.20 -8.36 1.49
C ALA A 148 -0.90 -9.45 0.45
N ASN A 149 -0.77 -10.72 0.88
CA ASN A 149 -0.49 -11.85 0.00
C ASN A 149 -1.71 -12.30 -0.82
N HIS A 150 -2.89 -11.73 -0.56
CA HIS A 150 -4.12 -12.07 -1.28
C HIS A 150 -4.27 -11.33 -2.60
N ILE A 151 -3.55 -10.22 -2.79
CA ILE A 151 -3.65 -9.40 -3.98
C ILE A 151 -2.29 -8.94 -4.47
N TRP A 152 -2.22 -8.58 -5.74
CA TRP A 152 -1.06 -7.93 -6.29
C TRP A 152 -0.99 -6.50 -5.74
N ILE A 153 0.19 -6.13 -5.25
CA ILE A 153 0.49 -4.80 -4.72
C ILE A 153 1.71 -4.27 -5.45
N PRO A 154 1.71 -3.01 -5.92
CA PRO A 154 2.91 -2.41 -6.48
C PRO A 154 3.99 -2.32 -5.38
N VAL A 155 5.07 -3.09 -5.52
CA VAL A 155 6.24 -2.98 -4.64
C VAL A 155 7.00 -1.71 -5.03
N LEU A 156 7.24 -0.84 -4.05
CA LEU A 156 7.91 0.45 -4.23
C LEU A 156 9.29 0.44 -3.58
N SER A 157 10.25 1.14 -4.17
CA SER A 157 11.56 1.41 -3.57
C SER A 157 11.91 2.89 -3.70
N SER A 158 12.69 3.40 -2.75
CA SER A 158 13.14 4.79 -2.70
C SER A 158 14.35 5.09 -3.59
N GLN A 159 15.14 4.05 -3.86
CA GLN A 159 16.42 4.07 -4.58
C GLN A 159 16.57 2.75 -5.36
N ALA A 160 17.69 2.57 -6.06
CA ALA A 160 18.08 1.25 -6.57
C ALA A 160 18.07 0.24 -5.41
N TYR A 161 17.53 -0.96 -5.66
CA TYR A 161 17.27 -1.98 -4.63
C TYR A 161 18.48 -2.31 -3.74
N GLU A 162 19.68 -2.35 -4.32
CA GLU A 162 20.92 -2.59 -3.57
C GLU A 162 21.20 -1.50 -2.53
N THR A 163 20.83 -0.26 -2.84
CA THR A 163 20.99 0.88 -1.93
C THR A 163 19.88 0.94 -0.90
N SER A 164 18.63 0.58 -1.26
CA SER A 164 17.52 0.56 -0.30
C SER A 164 17.72 -0.50 0.80
N LEU A 165 18.21 -1.69 0.43
CA LEU A 165 18.55 -2.74 1.40
C LEU A 165 19.67 -2.34 2.36
N ARG A 166 20.62 -1.54 1.88
CA ARG A 166 21.73 -1.02 2.70
C ARG A 166 21.31 0.14 3.61
N ASN A 167 20.26 0.86 3.22
CA ASN A 167 19.75 2.03 3.92
C ASN A 167 18.66 1.72 4.95
N ASP A 168 18.32 0.44 5.13
CA ASP A 168 17.25 -0.01 6.04
C ASP A 168 15.89 0.62 5.68
N ASP A 169 15.66 0.84 4.38
CA ASP A 169 14.40 1.36 3.88
C ASP A 169 13.32 0.28 4.00
N ALA A 170 12.23 0.61 4.66
CA ALA A 170 11.13 -0.30 4.92
C ALA A 170 9.81 0.26 4.40
N MET A 171 9.02 -0.62 3.79
CA MET A 171 7.64 -0.34 3.41
C MET A 171 6.75 -1.50 3.81
N GLU A 172 5.64 -1.21 4.46
CA GLU A 172 4.72 -2.22 4.98
C GLU A 172 3.27 -1.78 4.74
N VAL A 173 2.46 -2.69 4.23
CA VAL A 173 1.03 -2.45 3.98
C VAL A 173 0.25 -2.63 5.28
N ARG A 174 -0.39 -1.55 5.75
CA ARG A 174 -1.15 -1.51 7.01
C ARG A 174 -2.64 -1.79 6.84
N LYS A 175 -3.22 -1.33 5.73
CA LYS A 175 -4.64 -1.54 5.41
C LYS A 175 -4.80 -1.72 3.90
N LEU A 176 -5.68 -2.63 3.52
CA LEU A 176 -6.11 -2.84 2.13
C LEU A 176 -7.62 -2.87 2.05
N GLU A 177 -8.17 -2.13 1.09
CA GLU A 177 -9.60 -2.06 0.83
C GLU A 177 -9.81 -2.06 -0.68
N ALA A 178 -10.78 -2.82 -1.16
CA ALA A 178 -11.25 -2.77 -2.53
C ALA A 178 -12.68 -2.26 -2.57
N THR A 179 -13.04 -1.54 -3.62
CA THR A 179 -14.42 -1.16 -3.92
C THR A 179 -15.04 -2.15 -4.90
N ASN A 180 -16.37 -2.23 -4.95
CA ASN A 180 -17.10 -3.09 -5.88
C ASN A 180 -16.75 -2.85 -7.36
N LYS A 181 -16.24 -1.66 -7.70
CA LYS A 181 -15.75 -1.31 -9.04
C LYS A 181 -14.35 -1.84 -9.35
N GLY A 182 -13.67 -2.44 -8.38
CA GLY A 182 -12.29 -2.91 -8.51
C GLY A 182 -11.23 -1.84 -8.24
N ASN A 183 -11.59 -0.68 -7.69
CA ASN A 183 -10.56 0.27 -7.22
C ASN A 183 -10.06 -0.19 -5.86
N VAL A 184 -8.75 -0.33 -5.73
CA VAL A 184 -8.04 -0.77 -4.54
C VAL A 184 -7.33 0.42 -3.91
N SER A 185 -7.44 0.56 -2.60
CA SER A 185 -6.68 1.51 -1.80
C SER A 185 -5.85 0.78 -0.76
N ALA A 186 -4.60 1.22 -0.59
CA ALA A 186 -3.67 0.72 0.39
C ALA A 186 -3.16 1.87 1.27
N LEU A 187 -3.12 1.66 2.58
CA LEU A 187 -2.35 2.49 3.49
C LEU A 187 -1.01 1.81 3.71
N VAL A 188 0.09 2.47 3.34
CA VAL A 188 1.45 1.93 3.43
C VAL A 188 2.24 2.76 4.43
N SER A 189 2.80 2.13 5.46
CA SER A 189 3.81 2.74 6.30
C SER A 189 5.17 2.66 5.63
N PHE A 190 5.95 3.73 5.70
CA PHE A 190 7.30 3.78 5.18
C PHE A 190 8.29 4.30 6.23
N SER A 191 9.52 3.83 6.13
CA SER A 191 10.71 4.38 6.77
C SER A 191 11.76 4.50 5.66
N LEU A 192 12.12 5.72 5.29
CA LEU A 192 13.00 5.99 4.15
C LEU A 192 14.15 6.89 4.54
N LYS A 193 15.35 6.53 4.10
CA LYS A 193 16.54 7.36 4.20
C LYS A 193 16.80 8.08 2.87
N THR A 194 16.98 9.39 2.95
CA THR A 194 17.41 10.21 1.82
C THR A 194 18.57 11.13 2.20
N PHE A 195 19.18 11.75 1.21
CA PHE A 195 20.27 12.71 1.37
C PHE A 195 19.82 14.10 0.94
N CYS A 196 20.42 15.12 1.56
CA CYS A 196 20.16 16.51 1.23
C CYS A 196 21.33 17.04 0.39
N ASP A 197 21.09 17.33 -0.89
CA ASP A 197 22.16 17.71 -1.83
C ASP A 197 22.63 19.17 -1.62
N ASP A 198 21.72 20.06 -1.23
CA ASP A 198 21.92 21.51 -1.16
C ASP A 198 22.16 22.04 0.28
N THR A 199 22.94 21.33 1.10
CA THR A 199 23.26 21.83 2.46
C THR A 199 24.32 22.94 2.40
N ASP A 200 23.86 24.18 2.40
CA ASP A 200 24.65 25.40 2.52
C ASP A 200 24.63 25.84 4.00
N PHE A 201 25.77 25.81 4.69
CA PHE A 201 25.90 26.27 6.09
C PHE A 201 26.16 27.77 6.23
N ARG A 202 25.97 28.57 5.16
CA ARG A 202 26.33 29.99 5.18
C ARG A 202 25.45 30.82 6.11
N HIS A 203 24.26 30.32 6.40
CA HIS A 203 23.27 30.99 7.25
C HIS A 203 23.03 30.27 8.57
N PHE A 204 23.88 29.31 8.95
CA PHE A 204 23.72 28.58 10.22
C PHE A 204 23.57 29.55 11.40
N PRO A 205 22.57 29.38 12.28
CA PRO A 205 21.64 28.24 12.39
C PRO A 205 20.30 28.39 11.64
N ASP A 206 20.14 29.43 10.81
CA ASP A 206 18.92 29.75 10.06
C ASP A 206 18.94 29.19 8.62
N ASP A 207 19.70 28.12 8.40
CA ASP A 207 19.84 27.45 7.12
C ASP A 207 18.61 26.60 6.77
N VAL A 208 18.36 26.45 5.46
CA VAL A 208 17.19 25.74 4.94
C VAL A 208 17.66 24.51 4.19
N TYR A 209 17.29 23.33 4.71
CA TYR A 209 17.60 22.05 4.09
C TYR A 209 16.56 21.68 3.03
N LYS A 210 17.05 21.35 1.83
CA LYS A 210 16.23 20.79 0.75
C LYS A 210 16.60 19.32 0.56
N CYS A 211 15.75 18.44 1.06
CA CYS A 211 15.93 17.00 0.97
C CYS A 211 14.78 16.43 0.13
N CYS A 212 15.11 15.58 -0.84
CA CYS A 212 14.12 15.00 -1.74
C CYS A 212 14.20 13.48 -1.69
N TYR A 213 13.07 12.79 -1.67
CA TYR A 213 13.02 11.35 -1.85
C TYR A 213 12.42 11.03 -3.22
N GLN A 214 12.84 9.89 -3.76
CA GLN A 214 12.37 9.37 -5.02
C GLN A 214 11.58 8.09 -4.74
N LEU A 215 10.51 7.82 -5.47
CA LEU A 215 9.80 6.53 -5.40
C LEU A 215 9.74 5.91 -6.80
N GLU A 216 10.07 4.63 -6.88
CA GLU A 216 10.09 3.85 -8.10
C GLU A 216 9.42 2.49 -7.90
N PRO A 217 8.81 1.89 -8.94
CA PRO A 217 8.36 0.51 -8.86
C PRO A 217 9.61 -0.38 -8.79
N HIS A 218 9.64 -1.30 -7.83
CA HIS A 218 10.75 -2.24 -7.70
C HIS A 218 10.74 -3.28 -8.83
N PHE A 219 9.54 -3.75 -9.19
CA PHE A 219 9.31 -4.64 -10.33
C PHE A 219 8.34 -4.00 -11.32
N ASN A 220 8.34 -4.51 -12.56
CA ASN A 220 7.38 -4.10 -13.59
C ASN A 220 7.41 -2.59 -13.88
N GLN A 221 8.61 -2.00 -13.90
CA GLN A 221 8.80 -0.55 -14.10
C GLN A 221 8.17 -0.01 -15.38
N GLU A 222 8.09 -0.84 -16.42
CA GLU A 222 7.43 -0.49 -17.70
C GLU A 222 5.90 -0.59 -17.64
N LEU A 223 5.36 -1.37 -16.70
CA LEU A 223 3.92 -1.56 -16.55
C LEU A 223 3.32 -0.55 -15.57
N VAL A 224 4.08 -0.04 -14.60
CA VAL A 224 3.57 0.85 -13.54
C VAL A 224 3.83 2.32 -13.88
N GLU A 225 2.74 3.08 -13.99
CA GLU A 225 2.76 4.53 -14.18
C GLU A 225 2.27 5.21 -12.89
N PHE A 226 3.11 6.06 -12.28
CA PHE A 226 2.69 6.83 -11.10
C PHE A 226 1.94 8.09 -11.48
N SER A 227 0.90 8.40 -10.70
CA SER A 227 0.27 9.71 -10.65
C SER A 227 0.25 10.22 -9.21
N VAL A 228 0.25 11.54 -9.03
CA VAL A 228 0.09 12.17 -7.71
C VAL A 228 -1.14 13.05 -7.68
N ASP A 229 -1.71 13.22 -6.50
CA ASP A 229 -2.81 14.15 -6.26
C ASP A 229 -2.35 15.62 -6.16
N GLY A 230 -1.04 15.86 -6.04
CA GLY A 230 -0.47 17.20 -5.89
C GLY A 230 -0.73 17.81 -4.51
N LEU A 231 -1.20 17.02 -3.54
CA LEU A 231 -1.37 17.46 -2.18
C LEU A 231 -0.01 17.64 -1.49
N PRO A 232 0.09 18.57 -0.52
CA PRO A 232 1.30 18.70 0.27
C PRO A 232 1.54 17.45 1.12
N VAL A 233 2.79 17.28 1.56
CA VAL A 233 3.11 16.31 2.61
C VAL A 233 2.61 16.85 3.94
N PHE A 234 1.75 16.09 4.62
CA PHE A 234 1.21 16.45 5.92
C PHE A 234 2.12 15.96 7.04
N THR A 235 2.06 16.60 8.20
CA THR A 235 2.64 16.09 9.45
C THR A 235 1.53 15.56 10.34
N ASP A 236 1.74 14.43 10.99
CA ASP A 236 0.77 13.83 11.90
C ASP A 236 0.72 14.65 13.21
N PRO A 237 -0.41 15.31 13.52
CA PRO A 237 -0.52 16.13 14.71
C PRO A 237 -0.33 15.35 16.02
N LYS A 238 -0.40 14.01 16.01
CA LYS A 238 -0.10 13.19 17.19
C LYS A 238 1.39 13.25 17.55
N TYR A 239 2.26 13.32 16.56
CA TYR A 239 3.72 13.25 16.75
C TYR A 239 4.40 14.62 16.63
N PHE A 240 3.73 15.58 15.99
CA PHE A 240 4.21 16.96 15.81
C PHE A 240 3.46 17.97 16.70
N ARG A 241 2.77 17.51 17.75
CA ARG A 241 2.12 18.40 18.72
C ARG A 241 3.18 18.98 19.67
N ASP A 242 3.29 20.29 19.63
CA ASP A 242 4.02 21.16 20.57
C ASP A 242 5.56 21.05 20.53
N TYR A 243 6.14 21.84 19.62
CA TYR A 243 7.32 22.65 19.90
C TYR A 243 7.03 24.10 19.52
#